data_AF-A0ABD1SQL3-F1
#
_entry.id   AF-A0ABD1SQL3-F1
#
_cell.length_a   1.000
_cell.length_b   1.000
_cell.length_c   1.000
_cell.angle_alpha   90.00
_cell.angle_beta   90.00
_cell.angle_gamma   90.00
#
_symmetry.space_group_name_H-M   'P 1'
#
loop_
_entity.id
_entity.type
_entity.pdbx_description
1 polymer ?
#
loop_
_entity_poly.entity_id
_entity_poly.type
_entity_poly.pdbx_seq_one_letter_code
_entity_poly.pdbx_strand_id
1 'polypeptide(L)'
;MAEKNPNKSRVVCCIGDIHGFITKLHNLWSNLENLIGPSDFQTARIILVDYCDRRPDTKKVIDFLISLPSKYPKQSHVFLCGNHDLAFAAFLELLPSLPDRSSFFETWKEYEMNETRERWCNTEYKGLIYNAGPTFESYGVPRGSIV
;
A
#
# COMPACT_ATOMS: atom_id res chain seq x y z
N MET A 1 16.91 -3.48 35.83
CA MET A 1 16.22 -2.51 34.97
C MET A 1 17.25 -1.99 33.98
N ALA A 2 17.04 -2.14 32.67
CA ALA A 2 18.01 -1.66 31.69
C ALA A 2 17.98 -0.13 31.63
N GLU A 3 19.11 0.51 31.89
CA GLU A 3 19.26 1.97 31.81
C GLU A 3 18.96 2.45 30.38
N LYS A 4 18.00 3.36 30.24
CA LYS A 4 17.77 4.06 28.97
C LYS A 4 18.94 5.01 28.74
N ASN A 5 19.82 4.67 27.80
CA ASN A 5 20.89 5.55 27.35
C ASN A 5 20.26 6.81 26.69
N PRO A 6 20.40 8.01 27.29
CA PRO A 6 19.70 9.22 26.85
C PRO A 6 20.12 9.71 25.46
N ASN A 7 21.22 9.19 24.91
CA ASN A 7 21.70 9.53 23.56
C ASN A 7 21.24 8.56 22.46
N LYS A 8 20.42 7.55 22.78
CA LYS A 8 20.01 6.56 21.80
C LYS A 8 18.87 7.08 20.92
N SER A 9 19.20 7.41 19.68
CA SER A 9 18.20 7.81 18.67
C SER A 9 17.29 6.64 18.30
N ARG A 10 16.00 6.93 18.07
CA ARG A 10 15.04 5.93 17.62
C ARG A 10 15.34 5.50 16.19
N VAL A 11 15.27 4.20 15.91
CA VAL A 11 15.41 3.65 14.56
C VAL A 11 14.20 4.02 13.69
N VAL A 12 14.48 4.40 12.44
CA VAL A 12 13.46 4.68 11.41
C VAL A 12 13.76 3.83 10.18
N CYS A 13 12.79 3.05 9.74
CA CYS A 13 12.88 2.21 8.54
C CYS A 13 11.93 2.76 7.48
N CYS A 14 12.48 3.20 6.35
CA CYS A 14 11.70 3.57 5.17
C CYS A 14 11.74 2.40 4.18
N ILE A 15 10.60 1.77 3.95
CA ILE A 15 10.43 0.62 3.08
C ILE A 15 9.75 1.11 1.80
N GLY A 16 10.39 0.88 0.66
CA GLY A 16 9.85 1.22 -0.65
C GLY A 16 8.73 0.29 -1.11
N ASP A 17 8.39 0.40 -2.38
CA ASP A 17 7.23 -0.22 -3.02
C ASP A 17 7.18 -1.73 -2.79
N ILE A 18 6.03 -2.20 -2.30
CA ILE A 18 5.80 -3.62 -1.98
C ILE A 18 5.16 -4.34 -3.15
N HIS A 19 4.18 -3.72 -3.81
CA HIS A 19 3.50 -4.23 -5.01
C HIS A 19 3.15 -5.72 -4.94
N GLY A 20 2.38 -6.12 -3.93
CA GLY A 20 1.92 -7.50 -3.78
C GLY A 20 3.01 -8.55 -3.57
N PHE A 21 4.28 -8.19 -3.32
CA PHE A 21 5.36 -9.16 -3.06
C PHE A 21 5.43 -9.60 -1.59
N ILE A 22 4.47 -10.40 -1.15
CA ILE A 22 4.40 -10.84 0.26
C ILE A 22 5.67 -11.56 0.74
N THR A 23 6.28 -12.41 -0.10
CA THR A 23 7.52 -13.12 0.28
C THR A 23 8.70 -12.17 0.46
N LYS A 24 8.82 -11.13 -0.38
CA LYS A 24 9.89 -10.13 -0.22
C LYS A 24 9.67 -9.31 1.05
N LEU A 25 8.43 -8.95 1.34
CA LEU A 25 8.06 -8.23 2.55
C LEU A 25 8.40 -9.03 3.81
N HIS A 26 8.04 -10.31 3.88
CA HIS A 26 8.40 -11.17 5.01
C HIS A 26 9.91 -11.32 5.18
N ASN A 27 10.64 -11.53 4.09
CA ASN A 27 12.10 -11.67 4.14
C ASN A 27 12.77 -10.37 4.60
N LEU A 28 12.32 -9.21 4.08
CA LEU A 28 12.82 -7.91 4.52
C LEU A 28 12.52 -7.68 5.99
N TRP A 29 11.32 -8.00 6.45
CA TRP A 29 10.92 -7.82 7.84
C TRP A 29 11.78 -8.64 8.80
N SER A 30 12.00 -9.92 8.49
CA SER A 30 12.89 -10.81 9.26
C SER A 30 14.33 -10.29 9.27
N ASN A 31 14.84 -9.81 8.13
CA ASN A 31 16.18 -9.25 8.04
C ASN A 31 16.33 -7.98 8.88
N LEU A 32 15.33 -7.10 8.87
CA LEU A 32 15.33 -5.87 9.69
C LEU A 32 15.30 -6.20 11.19
N GLU A 33 14.45 -7.12 11.61
CA GLU A 33 14.36 -7.55 13.01
C GLU A 33 15.69 -8.12 13.52
N ASN A 34 16.35 -8.96 12.72
CA ASN A 34 17.65 -9.52 13.04
C ASN A 34 18.78 -8.47 13.04
N LEU A 35 18.80 -7.57 12.05
CA LEU A 35 19.86 -6.57 11.89
C LEU A 35 19.81 -5.47 12.95
N ILE A 36 18.61 -4.99 13.28
CA ILE A 36 18.40 -3.89 14.24
C ILE A 36 18.46 -4.40 15.68
N GLY A 37 18.08 -5.66 15.89
CA GLY A 37 17.96 -6.27 17.21
C GLY A 37 16.63 -5.95 17.91
N PRO A 38 16.16 -6.84 18.79
CA PRO A 38 14.79 -6.85 19.27
C PRO A 38 14.38 -5.60 20.06
N SER A 39 15.31 -5.03 20.85
CA SER A 39 15.02 -3.85 21.68
C SER A 39 14.70 -2.60 20.85
N ASP A 40 15.53 -2.34 19.83
CA ASP A 40 15.37 -1.16 18.98
C ASP A 40 14.27 -1.37 17.95
N PHE A 41 14.19 -2.59 17.39
CA PHE A 41 13.15 -2.93 16.42
C PHE A 41 11.75 -2.78 17.02
N GLN A 42 11.53 -3.21 18.27
CA GLN A 42 10.22 -3.07 18.94
C GLN A 42 9.73 -1.64 19.10
N THR A 43 10.61 -0.63 19.03
CA THR A 43 10.25 0.79 19.18
C THR A 43 10.47 1.60 17.90
N ALA A 44 10.85 0.94 16.81
CA ALA A 44 11.16 1.57 15.55
C ALA A 44 9.93 2.27 14.94
N ARG A 45 10.20 3.28 14.11
CA ARG A 45 9.21 3.83 13.19
C ARG A 45 9.36 3.16 11.83
N ILE A 46 8.27 2.61 11.31
CA ILE A 46 8.22 1.96 10.00
C ILE A 46 7.37 2.80 9.07
N ILE A 47 7.89 3.14 7.90
CA ILE A 47 7.21 3.92 6.86
C ILE A 47 7.15 3.07 5.59
N LEU A 48 5.96 2.87 5.01
CA LEU A 48 5.77 2.01 3.83
C LEU A 48 4.88 2.71 2.78
N VAL A 49 5.02 2.33 1.50
CA VAL A 49 4.24 2.87 0.36
C VAL A 49 4.00 1.79 -0.71
N ASP A 50 3.04 2.02 -1.61
CA ASP A 50 2.75 1.22 -2.82
C ASP A 50 2.59 -0.28 -2.53
N TYR A 51 1.44 -0.64 -1.97
CA TYR A 51 1.15 -1.98 -1.45
C TYR A 51 0.56 -2.92 -2.51
N CYS A 52 -0.29 -2.37 -3.39
CA CYS A 52 -1.05 -3.12 -4.38
C CYS A 52 -0.38 -3.18 -5.76
N ASP A 53 -1.04 -3.90 -6.67
CA ASP A 53 -0.70 -4.09 -8.08
C ASP A 53 0.59 -4.87 -8.36
N ARG A 54 0.80 -5.18 -9.65
CA ARG A 54 1.95 -5.87 -10.26
C ARG A 54 2.18 -7.32 -9.88
N ARG A 55 1.86 -7.72 -8.64
CA ARG A 55 2.05 -9.11 -8.14
C ARG A 55 0.83 -9.67 -7.42
N PRO A 56 0.74 -11.01 -7.32
CA PRO A 56 -0.52 -11.69 -7.00
C PRO A 56 -1.00 -11.62 -5.55
N ASP A 57 -0.18 -11.16 -4.60
CA ASP A 57 -0.49 -11.32 -3.17
C ASP A 57 -0.85 -9.99 -2.48
N THR A 58 -1.48 -9.06 -3.20
CA THR A 58 -1.93 -7.76 -2.63
C THR A 58 -2.76 -7.96 -1.36
N LYS A 59 -3.77 -8.83 -1.38
CA LYS A 59 -4.57 -9.17 -0.20
C LYS A 59 -3.70 -9.56 1.01
N LYS A 60 -2.72 -10.45 0.81
CA LYS A 60 -1.85 -10.93 1.90
C LYS A 60 -0.91 -9.84 2.41
N VAL A 61 -0.44 -8.95 1.53
CA VAL A 61 0.32 -7.76 1.92
C VAL A 61 -0.51 -6.88 2.85
N ILE A 62 -1.74 -6.54 2.46
CA ILE A 62 -2.62 -5.70 3.28
C ILE A 62 -2.96 -6.40 4.62
N ASP A 63 -3.27 -7.70 4.60
CA ASP A 63 -3.48 -8.50 5.83
C ASP A 63 -2.26 -8.46 6.76
N PHE A 64 -1.04 -8.54 6.20
CA PHE A 64 0.19 -8.43 6.97
C PHE A 64 0.34 -7.04 7.60
N LEU A 65 0.13 -5.96 6.83
CA LEU A 65 0.25 -4.58 7.31
C LEU A 65 -0.77 -4.27 8.42
N ILE A 66 -2.02 -4.73 8.27
CA ILE A 66 -3.07 -4.62 9.30
C ILE A 66 -2.66 -5.33 10.60
N SER A 67 -1.91 -6.44 10.51
CA SER A 67 -1.46 -7.18 11.69
C SER A 67 -0.32 -6.52 12.48
N LEU A 68 0.37 -5.53 11.89
CA LEU A 68 1.59 -4.95 12.46
C LEU A 68 1.38 -4.25 13.82
N PRO A 69 0.35 -3.40 14.02
CA PRO A 69 0.15 -2.72 15.30
C PRO A 69 -0.09 -3.71 16.46
N SER A 70 -0.81 -4.81 16.21
CA SER A 70 -1.05 -5.84 17.22
C SER A 70 0.21 -6.66 17.52
N LYS A 71 1.02 -6.97 16.50
CA LYS A 71 2.28 -7.73 16.67
C LYS A 71 3.38 -6.89 17.33
N TYR A 72 3.42 -5.60 17.03
CA TYR A 72 4.46 -4.68 17.49
C TYR A 72 3.84 -3.43 18.11
N PRO A 73 3.20 -3.52 19.29
CA PRO A 73 2.41 -2.44 19.89
C PRO A 73 3.22 -1.21 20.32
N LYS A 74 4.56 -1.34 20.36
CA LYS A 74 5.49 -0.24 20.68
C LYS A 74 6.12 0.39 19.43
N GLN A 75 5.92 -0.19 18.25
CA GLN A 75 6.34 0.40 16.99
C GLN A 75 5.36 1.52 16.57
N SER A 76 5.85 2.44 15.74
CA SER A 76 5.03 3.44 15.08
C SER A 76 4.98 3.11 13.58
N HIS A 77 3.82 2.73 13.07
CA HIS A 77 3.63 2.44 11.64
C HIS A 77 3.03 3.65 10.92
N VAL A 78 3.62 4.02 9.79
CA VAL A 78 3.13 5.08 8.89
C VAL A 78 2.92 4.46 7.52
N PHE A 79 1.67 4.45 7.08
CA PHE A 79 1.28 3.90 5.79
C PHE A 79 1.02 5.07 4.83
N LEU A 80 2.00 5.37 3.97
CA LEU A 80 1.86 6.39 2.94
C LEU A 80 0.98 5.85 1.81
N CYS A 81 0.03 6.65 1.35
CA CYS A 81 -0.75 6.36 0.16
C CYS A 81 0.11 6.64 -1.07
N GLY A 82 0.58 5.59 -1.74
CA GLY A 82 1.25 5.72 -3.03
C GLY A 82 0.24 5.90 -4.17
N ASN A 83 0.71 6.14 -5.39
CA ASN A 83 -0.17 6.39 -6.53
C ASN A 83 -0.98 5.14 -6.92
N HIS A 84 -0.43 3.94 -6.71
CA HIS A 84 -1.16 2.70 -6.91
C HIS A 84 -2.27 2.52 -5.86
N ASP A 85 -1.93 2.76 -4.58
CA ASP A 85 -2.90 2.66 -3.48
C ASP A 85 -4.03 3.69 -3.61
N LEU A 86 -3.69 4.90 -4.07
CA LEU A 86 -4.67 5.96 -4.35
C LEU A 86 -5.65 5.55 -5.45
N ALA A 87 -5.13 5.00 -6.55
CA ALA A 87 -5.97 4.51 -7.65
C ALA A 87 -6.86 3.35 -7.20
N PHE A 88 -6.34 2.44 -6.37
CA PHE A 88 -7.13 1.34 -5.81
C PHE A 88 -8.22 1.84 -4.85
N ALA A 89 -7.90 2.79 -3.95
CA ALA A 89 -8.88 3.41 -3.06
C ALA A 89 -9.98 4.18 -3.83
N ALA A 90 -9.60 4.87 -4.92
CA ALA A 90 -10.55 5.54 -5.81
C ALA A 90 -11.49 4.54 -6.49
N PHE A 91 -10.96 3.42 -6.97
CA PHE A 91 -11.77 2.35 -7.57
C PHE A 91 -12.78 1.76 -6.58
N LEU A 92 -12.41 1.64 -5.31
CA LEU A 92 -13.28 1.19 -4.23
C LEU A 92 -14.22 2.28 -3.68
N GLU A 93 -14.23 3.48 -4.28
CA GLU A 93 -15.03 4.64 -3.85
C GLU A 93 -14.74 5.08 -2.40
N LEU A 94 -13.49 4.92 -1.94
CA LEU A 94 -13.07 5.25 -0.56
C LEU A 94 -12.53 6.67 -0.40
N LEU A 95 -12.38 7.43 -1.49
CA LEU A 95 -11.89 8.81 -1.41
C LEU A 95 -12.96 9.74 -0.84
N PRO A 96 -12.59 10.69 0.04
CA PRO A 96 -13.54 11.68 0.54
C PRO A 96 -14.01 12.59 -0.59
N SER A 97 -15.20 13.17 -0.46
CA SER A 97 -15.67 14.20 -1.38
C SER A 97 -14.69 15.36 -1.44
N LEU A 98 -14.52 15.93 -2.64
CA LEU A 98 -13.64 17.07 -2.85
C LEU A 98 -14.10 18.29 -2.02
N PRO A 99 -13.16 19.12 -1.49
CA PRO A 99 -13.51 20.27 -0.64
C PRO A 99 -14.45 21.28 -1.31
N ASP A 100 -14.32 21.43 -2.63
CA ASP A 100 -15.15 22.29 -3.47
C ASP A 100 -16.47 21.63 -3.91
N ARG A 101 -16.72 20.39 -3.45
CA ARG A 101 -17.87 19.54 -3.82
C ARG A 101 -17.98 19.24 -5.31
N SER A 102 -16.93 19.48 -6.08
CA SER A 102 -16.89 19.05 -7.48
C SER A 102 -16.90 17.52 -7.56
N SER A 103 -17.34 17.01 -8.70
CA SER A 103 -17.33 15.57 -8.95
C SER A 103 -15.92 15.10 -9.32
N PHE A 104 -15.53 13.92 -8.86
CA PHE A 104 -14.30 13.27 -9.34
C PHE A 104 -14.27 13.10 -10.87
N PHE A 105 -15.42 13.03 -11.55
CA PHE A 105 -15.49 13.00 -13.01
C PHE A 105 -14.87 14.24 -13.68
N GLU A 106 -14.84 15.38 -13.01
CA GLU A 106 -14.22 16.60 -13.55
C GLU A 106 -12.70 16.42 -13.76
N THR A 107 -12.05 15.55 -12.96
CA THR A 107 -10.62 15.23 -13.08
C THR A 107 -10.29 14.47 -14.37
N TRP A 108 -11.28 13.86 -15.02
CA TRP A 108 -11.08 13.08 -16.25
C TRP A 108 -10.79 13.96 -17.45
N LYS A 109 -11.32 15.19 -17.49
CA LYS A 109 -11.23 16.11 -18.64
C LYS A 109 -9.78 16.38 -19.06
N GLU A 110 -8.87 16.47 -18.10
CA GLU A 110 -7.44 16.72 -18.37
C GLU A 110 -6.80 15.57 -19.16
N TYR A 111 -7.29 14.34 -19.00
CA TYR A 111 -6.68 13.12 -19.56
C TYR A 111 -7.60 12.37 -20.53
N GLU A 112 -8.75 12.93 -20.92
CA GLU A 112 -9.77 12.29 -21.77
C GLU A 112 -9.18 11.72 -23.08
N MET A 113 -8.18 12.41 -23.65
CA MET A 113 -7.44 11.95 -24.84
C MET A 113 -6.77 10.57 -24.67
N ASN A 114 -6.55 10.12 -23.45
CA ASN A 114 -5.95 8.83 -23.14
C ASN A 114 -6.97 7.70 -22.96
N GLU A 115 -8.27 8.00 -22.86
CA GLU A 115 -9.32 7.02 -22.50
C GLU A 115 -9.28 5.79 -23.40
N THR A 116 -9.19 6.00 -24.72
CA THR A 116 -9.14 4.90 -25.70
C THR A 116 -7.85 4.09 -25.59
N ARG A 117 -6.71 4.75 -25.41
CA ARG A 117 -5.38 4.11 -25.33
C ARG A 117 -5.24 3.29 -24.06
N GLU A 118 -5.66 3.87 -22.94
CA GLU A 118 -5.49 3.31 -21.59
C GLU A 118 -6.66 2.44 -21.17
N ARG A 119 -7.75 2.46 -21.96
CA ARG A 119 -8.95 1.64 -21.77
C ARG A 119 -9.47 1.79 -20.35
N TRP A 120 -9.89 3.02 -20.03
CA TRP A 120 -10.44 3.34 -18.71
C TRP A 120 -11.61 2.42 -18.33
N CYS A 121 -12.08 2.56 -17.08
CA CYS A 121 -12.99 1.64 -16.38
C CYS A 121 -14.31 1.27 -17.08
N ASN A 122 -14.60 1.79 -18.28
CA ASN A 122 -15.72 1.43 -19.15
C ASN A 122 -15.45 0.24 -20.08
N THR A 123 -14.29 -0.44 -19.95
CA THR A 123 -13.93 -1.60 -20.78
C THR A 123 -13.60 -2.84 -19.93
N GLU A 124 -13.58 -4.02 -20.55
CA GLU A 124 -13.14 -5.30 -19.95
C GLU A 124 -11.67 -5.27 -19.46
N TYR A 125 -10.93 -4.20 -19.75
CA TYR A 125 -9.49 -4.07 -19.52
C TYR A 125 -9.11 -3.15 -18.33
N LYS A 126 -10.01 -2.96 -17.35
CA LYS A 126 -9.80 -2.04 -16.21
C LYS A 126 -8.45 -2.24 -15.51
N GLY A 127 -7.72 -1.16 -15.22
CA GLY A 127 -6.46 -1.19 -14.46
C GLY A 127 -5.23 -1.68 -15.23
N LEU A 128 -5.20 -1.58 -16.57
CA LEU A 128 -4.07 -2.03 -17.41
C LEU A 128 -2.80 -1.24 -17.12
N ILE A 129 -2.90 0.08 -17.08
CA ILE A 129 -1.74 0.96 -16.88
C ILE A 129 -1.10 0.78 -15.50
N TYR A 130 -1.91 0.49 -14.48
CA TYR A 130 -1.46 0.21 -13.12
C TYR A 130 -1.03 -1.25 -12.91
N ASN A 131 -1.29 -2.15 -13.87
CA ASN A 131 -1.12 -3.59 -13.71
C ASN A 131 -1.89 -4.13 -12.48
N ALA A 132 -3.16 -3.75 -12.37
CA ALA A 132 -4.02 -4.06 -11.23
C ALA A 132 -4.68 -5.44 -11.29
N GLY A 133 -4.58 -6.15 -12.43
CA GLY A 133 -5.14 -7.51 -12.58
C GLY A 133 -4.79 -8.47 -11.43
N PRO A 134 -3.51 -8.59 -11.05
CA PRO A 134 -3.09 -9.39 -9.90
C PRO A 134 -3.74 -8.97 -8.56
N THR A 135 -4.10 -7.69 -8.39
CA THR A 135 -4.82 -7.24 -7.20
C THR A 135 -6.24 -7.79 -7.17
N PHE A 136 -7.02 -7.67 -8.26
CA PHE A 136 -8.35 -8.28 -8.36
C PHE A 136 -8.30 -9.80 -8.08
N GLU A 137 -7.36 -10.49 -8.73
CA GLU A 137 -7.16 -11.94 -8.56
C GLU A 137 -6.83 -12.30 -7.11
N SER A 138 -6.04 -11.47 -6.41
CA SER A 138 -5.70 -11.68 -4.98
C SER A 138 -6.91 -11.65 -4.05
N TYR A 139 -7.99 -10.99 -4.48
CA TYR A 139 -9.28 -10.94 -3.77
C TYR A 139 -10.30 -11.94 -4.31
N GLY A 140 -9.91 -12.81 -5.26
CA GLY A 140 -10.77 -13.86 -5.80
C GLY A 140 -11.84 -13.35 -6.77
N VAL A 141 -11.67 -12.16 -7.33
CA VAL A 141 -12.61 -11.57 -8.29
C VAL A 141 -11.97 -11.44 -9.67
N PRO A 142 -12.75 -11.59 -10.76
CA PRO A 142 -12.27 -11.26 -12.08
C PRO A 142 -11.81 -9.81 -12.14
N ARG A 143 -10.80 -9.57 -12.97
CA ARG A 143 -10.31 -8.23 -13.23
C ARG A 143 -11.41 -7.29 -13.70
N GLY A 144 -11.47 -6.09 -13.11
CA GLY A 144 -12.43 -5.05 -13.50
C GLY A 144 -13.87 -5.30 -13.04
N SER A 145 -14.10 -6.29 -12.18
CA SER A 145 -15.38 -6.48 -11.50
C SER A 145 -15.75 -5.21 -10.74
N ILE A 146 -16.92 -4.66 -11.03
CA ILE A 146 -17.48 -3.51 -10.31
C ILE A 146 -17.81 -3.90 -8.87
N VAL A 147 -17.57 -2.96 -7.95
CA VAL A 147 -17.94 -3.06 -6.53
C VAL A 147 -19.44 -2.80 -6.38
#